data_AF-A0A963H5F3-F1
#
_entry.id   AF-A0A963H5F3-F1
#
_cell.length_a   1.000
_cell.length_b   1.000
_cell.length_c   1.000
_cell.angle_alpha   90.00
_cell.angle_beta   90.00
_cell.angle_gamma   90.00
#
_symmetry.space_group_name_H-M   'P 1'
#
loop_
_entity.id
_entity.type
_entity.pdbx_description
1 polymer ?
#
loop_
_entity_poly.entity_id
_entity_poly.type
_entity_poly.pdbx_seq_one_letter_code
_entity_poly.pdbx_strand_id
1 'polypeptide(L)'
;VMNCVIHRLNIDHIDQIIEMAVALGAEYLELANNQYYSWALLNRDQLLPSRAQIERAERITNAYRAKLGDTLRIFFVVPDYYENRPKKCMNGWGNVFLTVTPDGTALPCHTAKMLPGLSFPNVREMGVGEIWYDSEGFNRYRGDGWMSDTCKRCPEKEKDLGGCRCQAFMLAGDATAPDPVCDKSPAHQVVLDAVARAQQPGAVTTAPLLFRDPKASRRLAP
;
A
#
# COMPACT_ATOMS: atom_id res chain seq x y z
N VAL A 1 18.02 -1.48 10.56
CA VAL A 1 16.92 -0.81 9.81
C VAL A 1 15.81 -0.46 10.78
N MET A 2 15.32 0.78 10.77
CA MET A 2 14.12 1.20 11.49
C MET A 2 13.03 1.51 10.47
N ASN A 3 11.89 0.82 10.54
CA ASN A 3 10.72 1.13 9.73
C ASN A 3 9.68 1.85 10.60
N CYS A 4 9.14 2.94 10.09
CA CYS A 4 8.10 3.73 10.75
C CYS A 4 6.97 4.00 9.77
N VAL A 5 5.75 3.59 10.16
CA VAL A 5 4.55 3.89 9.38
C VAL A 5 4.13 5.33 9.62
N ILE A 6 4.04 6.10 8.54
CA ILE A 6 3.69 7.52 8.56
C ILE A 6 2.22 7.73 8.20
N HIS A 7 1.54 8.58 8.95
CA HIS A 7 0.15 8.97 8.78
C HIS A 7 -0.08 10.39 9.33
N ARG A 8 -1.28 10.94 9.16
CA ARG A 8 -1.67 12.31 9.54
C ARG A 8 -1.22 12.70 10.95
N LEU A 9 -1.28 11.77 11.91
CA LEU A 9 -1.09 12.09 13.33
C LEU A 9 0.38 12.11 13.76
N ASN A 10 1.30 11.52 12.97
CA ASN A 10 2.73 11.48 13.32
C ASN A 10 3.65 12.14 12.27
N ILE A 11 3.15 12.45 11.07
CA ILE A 11 3.95 13.00 9.98
C ILE A 11 4.60 14.36 10.31
N ASP A 12 3.98 15.16 11.19
CA ASP A 12 4.54 16.44 11.63
C ASP A 12 5.70 16.28 12.64
N HIS A 13 5.99 15.06 13.10
CA HIS A 13 7.09 14.71 14.01
C HIS A 13 8.23 13.96 13.30
N ILE A 14 8.35 14.11 11.98
CA ILE A 14 9.32 13.33 11.18
C ILE A 14 10.77 13.62 11.58
N ASP A 15 11.06 14.85 12.01
CA ASP A 15 12.34 15.26 12.58
C ASP A 15 12.69 14.43 13.83
N GLN A 16 11.77 14.32 14.78
CA GLN A 16 11.95 13.55 16.01
C GLN A 16 12.11 12.05 15.71
N ILE A 17 11.37 11.52 14.73
CA ILE A 17 11.50 10.12 14.28
C ILE A 17 12.90 9.88 13.68
N ILE A 18 13.40 10.81 12.86
CA ILE A 18 14.75 10.72 12.29
C ILE A 18 15.82 10.78 13.37
N GLU A 19 15.69 11.71 14.33
CA GLU A 19 16.61 11.84 15.45
C GLU A 19 16.66 10.59 16.32
N MET A 20 15.50 9.98 16.57
CA MET A 20 15.42 8.69 17.26
C MET A 20 16.15 7.59 16.47
N ALA A 21 16.00 7.55 15.14
CA ALA A 21 16.71 6.57 14.30
C ALA A 21 18.23 6.70 14.43
N VAL A 22 18.73 7.95 14.43
CA VAL A 22 20.16 8.25 14.63
C VAL A 22 20.61 7.80 16.02
N ALA A 23 19.84 8.13 17.07
CA ALA A 23 20.17 7.75 18.44
C ALA A 23 20.23 6.23 18.66
N LEU A 24 19.38 5.48 17.94
CA LEU A 24 19.38 4.02 17.94
C LEU A 24 20.51 3.40 17.09
N GLY A 25 21.30 4.21 16.39
CA GLY A 25 22.35 3.72 15.49
C GLY A 25 21.79 2.99 14.26
N ALA A 26 20.60 3.36 13.78
CA ALA A 26 20.03 2.75 12.60
C ALA A 26 20.83 3.13 11.34
N GLU A 27 21.16 2.16 10.49
CA GLU A 27 21.79 2.42 9.19
C GLU A 27 20.79 2.88 8.12
N TYR A 28 19.54 2.40 8.23
CA TYR A 28 18.46 2.68 7.30
C TYR A 28 17.21 3.06 8.07
N LEU A 29 16.52 4.11 7.61
CA LEU A 29 15.23 4.54 8.09
C LEU A 29 14.22 4.54 6.95
N GLU A 30 13.15 3.76 7.10
CA GLU A 30 12.03 3.72 6.18
C GLU A 30 10.84 4.46 6.79
N LEU A 31 10.54 5.64 6.26
CA LEU A 31 9.38 6.47 6.57
C LEU A 31 8.31 6.16 5.52
N ALA A 32 7.60 5.05 5.71
CA ALA A 32 6.64 4.55 4.75
C ALA A 32 5.22 5.00 5.10
N ASN A 33 4.51 5.66 4.18
CA ASN A 33 3.11 6.00 4.46
C ASN A 33 2.24 4.76 4.59
N ASN A 34 1.19 4.88 5.39
CA ASN A 34 0.17 3.85 5.50
C ASN A 34 -0.48 3.58 4.14
N GLN A 35 -0.71 2.31 3.83
CA GLN A 35 -1.39 1.92 2.59
C GLN A 35 -2.90 1.99 2.82
N TYR A 36 -3.60 2.93 2.18
CA TYR A 36 -5.04 3.19 2.41
C TYR A 36 -5.99 2.21 1.71
N TYR A 37 -5.71 0.92 1.88
CA TYR A 37 -6.59 -0.19 1.59
C TYR A 37 -6.47 -1.22 2.73
N SER A 38 -7.25 -2.30 2.72
CA SER A 38 -7.29 -3.25 3.85
C SER A 38 -7.59 -2.53 5.18
N TRP A 39 -6.85 -2.82 6.25
CA TRP A 39 -7.08 -2.28 7.60
C TRP A 39 -7.06 -0.76 7.70
N ALA A 40 -6.18 -0.08 6.96
CA ALA A 40 -6.09 1.38 7.04
C ALA A 40 -7.29 2.07 6.37
N LEU A 41 -8.02 1.37 5.49
CA LEU A 41 -9.22 1.92 4.86
C LEU A 41 -10.28 2.30 5.90
N LEU A 42 -10.41 1.49 6.95
CA LEU A 42 -11.36 1.70 8.05
C LEU A 42 -11.16 3.03 8.78
N ASN A 43 -9.92 3.54 8.79
CA ASN A 43 -9.53 4.77 9.47
C ASN A 43 -9.00 5.82 8.47
N ARG A 44 -9.18 5.63 7.16
CA ARG A 44 -8.51 6.43 6.12
C ARG A 44 -8.77 7.92 6.29
N ASP A 45 -10.01 8.30 6.51
CA ASP A 45 -10.41 9.70 6.62
C ASP A 45 -9.70 10.41 7.80
N GLN A 46 -9.31 9.65 8.84
CA GLN A 46 -8.53 10.15 9.98
C GLN A 46 -7.01 10.05 9.80
N LEU A 47 -6.54 9.09 9.00
CA LEU A 47 -5.11 8.77 8.91
C LEU A 47 -4.43 9.34 7.66
N LEU A 48 -5.14 9.62 6.57
CA LEU A 48 -4.57 10.19 5.34
C LEU A 48 -4.02 11.60 5.64
N PRO A 49 -2.70 11.86 5.52
CA PRO A 49 -2.14 13.20 5.70
C PRO A 49 -2.71 14.20 4.69
N SER A 50 -2.64 15.49 5.00
CA SER A 50 -2.87 16.54 4.00
C SER A 50 -1.67 16.72 3.07
N ARG A 51 -1.85 17.44 1.95
CA ARG A 51 -0.75 17.76 1.03
C ARG A 51 0.31 18.63 1.71
N ALA A 52 -0.13 19.62 2.48
CA ALA A 52 0.76 20.49 3.23
C ALA A 52 1.62 19.73 4.27
N GLN A 53 1.07 18.70 4.90
CA GLN A 53 1.85 17.83 5.81
C GLN A 53 2.92 17.04 5.04
N ILE A 54 2.59 16.49 3.88
CA ILE A 54 3.52 15.74 3.05
C ILE A 54 4.66 16.63 2.55
N GLU A 55 4.35 17.80 2.01
CA GLU A 55 5.36 18.77 1.52
C GLU A 55 6.30 19.22 2.64
N ARG A 56 5.76 19.45 3.85
CA ARG A 56 6.57 19.78 5.03
C ARG A 56 7.50 18.63 5.41
N ALA A 57 6.96 17.42 5.51
CA ALA A 57 7.72 16.22 5.87
C ALA A 57 8.81 15.88 4.85
N GLU A 58 8.53 16.07 3.56
CA GLU A 58 9.51 15.89 2.49
C GLU A 58 10.65 16.89 2.61
N ARG A 59 10.34 18.18 2.80
CA ARG A 59 11.35 19.23 3.00
C ARG A 59 12.24 18.92 4.21
N ILE A 60 11.66 18.52 5.34
CA ILE A 60 12.42 18.17 6.55
C ILE A 60 13.31 16.95 6.26
N THR A 61 12.74 15.90 5.67
CA THR A 61 13.49 14.68 5.32
C THR A 61 14.68 14.98 4.41
N ASN A 62 14.50 15.83 3.40
CA ASN A 62 15.57 16.24 2.50
C ASN A 62 16.67 17.06 3.21
N ALA A 63 16.30 17.90 4.17
CA ALA A 63 17.27 18.61 5.01
C ALA A 63 18.10 17.62 5.86
N TYR A 64 17.47 16.60 6.45
CA TYR A 64 18.20 15.57 7.20
C TYR A 64 19.06 14.67 6.30
N ARG A 65 18.62 14.32 5.09
CA ARG A 65 19.45 13.61 4.10
C ARG A 65 20.73 14.38 3.80
N ALA A 66 20.63 15.69 3.57
CA ALA A 66 21.80 16.54 3.33
C ALA A 66 22.71 16.65 4.57
N LYS A 67 22.12 16.71 5.77
CA LYS A 67 22.86 16.83 7.04
C LYS A 67 23.59 15.53 7.43
N LEU A 68 22.95 14.38 7.26
CA LEU A 68 23.43 13.10 7.77
C LEU A 68 24.27 12.33 6.75
N GLY A 69 24.15 12.64 5.45
CA GLY A 69 24.88 11.93 4.40
C GLY A 69 24.68 10.41 4.50
N ASP A 70 25.78 9.67 4.57
CA ASP A 70 25.76 8.21 4.66
C ASP A 70 25.58 7.66 6.10
N THR A 71 25.52 8.52 7.13
CA THR A 71 25.30 8.06 8.51
C THR A 71 23.94 7.40 8.70
N LEU A 72 22.91 7.86 7.97
CA LEU A 72 21.58 7.27 7.98
C LEU A 72 20.96 7.41 6.59
N ARG A 73 20.66 6.27 5.94
CA ARG A 73 19.95 6.28 4.66
C ARG A 73 18.43 6.35 4.89
N ILE A 74 17.83 7.49 4.52
CA ILE A 74 16.41 7.75 4.74
C ILE A 74 15.60 7.52 3.46
N PHE A 75 14.63 6.60 3.52
CA PHE A 75 13.60 6.41 2.50
C PHE A 75 12.29 7.03 2.95
N PHE A 76 11.72 7.93 2.16
CA PHE A 76 10.41 8.52 2.42
C PHE A 76 9.47 8.13 1.29
N VAL A 77 8.42 7.38 1.64
CA VAL A 77 7.44 6.87 0.68
C VAL A 77 6.13 7.61 0.91
N VAL A 78 5.78 8.49 -0.03
CA VAL A 78 4.52 9.24 -0.03
C VAL A 78 3.33 8.32 -0.34
N PRO A 79 2.12 8.65 0.15
CA PRO A 79 0.91 7.92 -0.24
C PRO A 79 0.66 8.02 -1.74
N ASP A 80 0.32 6.89 -2.34
CA ASP A 80 -0.07 6.75 -3.76
C ASP A 80 -1.26 7.63 -4.15
N TYR A 81 -2.14 7.96 -3.21
CA TYR A 81 -3.28 8.87 -3.42
C TYR A 81 -2.90 10.27 -3.93
N TYR A 82 -1.63 10.68 -3.77
CA TYR A 82 -1.11 11.96 -4.25
C TYR A 82 -0.46 11.89 -5.63
N GLU A 83 -0.46 10.71 -6.26
CA GLU A 83 0.09 10.44 -7.59
C GLU A 83 -1.03 10.28 -8.63
N ASN A 84 -0.71 10.48 -9.91
CA ASN A 84 -1.66 10.26 -11.02
C ASN A 84 -1.54 8.86 -11.65
N ARG A 85 -0.45 8.14 -11.35
CA ARG A 85 -0.18 6.79 -11.86
C ARG A 85 0.18 5.87 -10.70
N PRO A 86 -0.37 4.65 -10.66
CA PRO A 86 0.02 3.68 -9.65
C PRO A 86 1.43 3.16 -9.92
N LYS A 87 2.09 2.68 -8.86
CA LYS A 87 3.33 1.90 -8.98
C LYS A 87 3.01 0.42 -9.21
N LYS A 88 3.96 -0.37 -9.72
CA LYS A 88 3.86 -1.83 -9.68
C LYS A 88 3.77 -2.30 -8.23
N CYS A 89 2.58 -2.65 -7.77
CA CYS A 89 2.38 -3.17 -6.42
C CYS A 89 3.22 -4.44 -6.23
N MET A 90 4.12 -4.46 -5.24
CA MET A 90 5.08 -5.55 -5.01
C MET A 90 5.87 -5.94 -6.28
N ASN A 91 6.17 -4.97 -7.16
CA ASN A 91 6.80 -5.18 -8.47
C ASN A 91 6.04 -6.11 -9.43
N GLY A 92 4.73 -6.26 -9.24
CA GLY A 92 3.84 -7.08 -10.05
C GLY A 92 3.33 -8.31 -9.30
N TRP A 93 2.06 -8.66 -9.52
CA TRP A 93 1.42 -9.81 -8.89
C TRP A 93 2.17 -11.10 -9.20
N GLY A 94 2.61 -11.80 -8.16
CA GLY A 94 3.35 -13.05 -8.30
C GLY A 94 4.61 -12.91 -9.15
N ASN A 95 5.23 -11.73 -9.23
CA ASN A 95 6.38 -11.50 -10.10
C ASN A 95 7.73 -11.67 -9.36
N VAL A 96 7.80 -11.23 -8.10
CA VAL A 96 9.02 -11.34 -7.26
C VAL A 96 8.77 -11.82 -5.83
N PHE A 97 7.52 -11.83 -5.39
CA PHE A 97 7.18 -11.98 -3.97
C PHE A 97 6.24 -13.17 -3.72
N LEU A 98 6.60 -14.01 -2.75
CA LEU A 98 5.77 -15.07 -2.18
C LEU A 98 5.84 -14.96 -0.66
N THR A 99 4.68 -14.94 0.00
CA THR A 99 4.60 -15.03 1.47
C THR A 99 3.91 -16.32 1.87
N VAL A 100 4.37 -16.93 2.96
CA VAL A 100 3.71 -18.08 3.59
C VAL A 100 3.12 -17.61 4.91
N THR A 101 1.80 -17.71 5.07
CA THR A 101 1.13 -17.39 6.33
C THR A 101 1.40 -18.46 7.39
N PRO A 102 1.16 -18.21 8.69
CA PRO A 102 1.44 -19.21 9.75
C PRO A 102 0.71 -20.55 9.57
N ASP A 103 -0.45 -20.55 8.90
CA ASP A 103 -1.20 -21.77 8.56
C ASP A 103 -0.62 -22.52 7.34
N GLY A 104 0.43 -22.01 6.70
CA GLY A 104 1.07 -22.60 5.52
C GLY A 104 0.53 -22.10 4.17
N THR A 105 -0.49 -21.23 4.14
CA THR A 105 -1.03 -20.70 2.89
C THR A 105 0.00 -19.81 2.18
N ALA A 106 0.29 -20.08 0.91
CA ALA A 106 1.18 -19.25 0.10
C ALA A 106 0.39 -18.17 -0.66
N LEU A 107 0.83 -16.91 -0.59
CA LEU A 107 0.16 -15.77 -1.21
C LEU A 107 1.13 -14.96 -2.10
N PRO A 108 0.67 -14.42 -3.24
CA PRO A 108 1.47 -13.56 -4.13
C PRO A 108 1.63 -12.13 -3.61
N CYS A 109 0.86 -11.74 -2.59
CA CYS A 109 1.06 -10.52 -1.79
C CYS A 109 0.42 -10.71 -0.40
N HIS A 110 0.76 -9.85 0.57
CA HIS A 110 0.28 -9.97 1.96
C HIS A 110 -1.25 -9.93 2.11
N THR A 111 -1.95 -9.26 1.20
CA THR A 111 -3.39 -8.98 1.29
C THR A 111 -4.22 -9.80 0.30
N ALA A 112 -3.59 -10.63 -0.53
CA ALA A 112 -4.26 -11.39 -1.60
C ALA A 112 -5.46 -12.23 -1.13
N LYS A 113 -5.39 -12.78 0.09
CA LYS A 113 -6.45 -13.63 0.69
C LYS A 113 -7.80 -12.92 0.84
N MET A 114 -7.84 -11.58 0.78
CA MET A 114 -9.09 -10.83 0.83
C MET A 114 -9.88 -10.85 -0.49
N LEU A 115 -9.24 -11.21 -1.60
CA LEU A 115 -9.87 -11.17 -2.92
C LEU A 115 -10.81 -12.37 -3.07
N PRO A 116 -12.07 -12.15 -3.49
CA PRO A 116 -13.04 -13.23 -3.65
C PRO A 116 -12.71 -14.10 -4.87
N GLY A 117 -13.14 -15.37 -4.83
CA GLY A 117 -13.02 -16.27 -5.97
C GLY A 117 -11.58 -16.70 -6.30
N LEU A 118 -10.67 -16.60 -5.33
CA LEU A 118 -9.29 -17.08 -5.42
C LEU A 118 -9.03 -18.12 -4.34
N SER A 119 -8.44 -19.25 -4.72
CA SER A 119 -7.88 -20.21 -3.79
C SER A 119 -6.36 -20.09 -3.79
N PHE A 120 -5.77 -20.26 -2.61
CA PHE A 120 -4.33 -20.16 -2.42
C PHE A 120 -3.81 -21.48 -1.88
N PRO A 121 -2.74 -22.04 -2.48
CA PRO A 121 -2.23 -23.36 -2.10
C PRO A 121 -1.51 -23.31 -0.75
N ASN A 122 -1.41 -24.48 -0.09
CA ASN A 122 -0.65 -24.65 1.14
C ASN A 122 0.69 -25.33 0.87
N VAL A 123 1.77 -24.81 1.45
CA VAL A 123 3.13 -25.39 1.28
C VAL A 123 3.29 -26.79 1.90
N ARG A 124 2.34 -27.23 2.73
CA ARG A 124 2.29 -28.61 3.25
C ARG A 124 1.76 -29.62 2.23
N GLU A 125 1.08 -29.14 1.19
CA GLU A 125 0.37 -29.96 0.20
C GLU A 125 0.97 -29.82 -1.21
N MET A 126 1.54 -28.67 -1.53
CA MET A 126 2.08 -28.34 -2.84
C MET A 126 3.50 -27.75 -2.73
N GLY A 127 4.41 -28.15 -3.61
CA GLY A 127 5.79 -27.66 -3.59
C GLY A 127 5.88 -26.18 -3.97
N VAL A 128 6.80 -25.42 -3.36
CA VAL A 128 6.92 -23.96 -3.60
C VAL A 128 7.11 -23.60 -5.08
N GLY A 129 7.83 -24.43 -5.85
CA GLY A 129 7.99 -24.24 -7.29
C GLY A 129 6.67 -24.35 -8.04
N GLU A 130 5.88 -25.39 -7.78
CA GLU A 130 4.55 -25.60 -8.37
C GLU A 130 3.57 -24.50 -7.93
N ILE A 131 3.60 -24.10 -6.66
CA ILE A 131 2.86 -22.95 -6.16
C ILE A 131 3.19 -21.70 -6.98
N TRP A 132 4.47 -21.44 -7.21
CA TRP A 132 4.91 -20.24 -7.89
C TRP A 132 4.55 -20.24 -9.37
N TYR A 133 4.81 -21.33 -10.09
CA TYR A 133 4.68 -21.37 -11.55
C TYR A 133 3.29 -21.80 -12.01
N ASP A 134 2.62 -22.70 -11.29
CA ASP A 134 1.45 -23.41 -11.80
C ASP A 134 0.16 -23.07 -11.04
N SER A 135 0.24 -22.55 -9.81
CA SER A 135 -0.97 -22.27 -9.04
C SER A 135 -1.79 -21.10 -9.61
N GLU A 136 -3.10 -21.28 -9.55
CA GLU A 136 -4.10 -20.32 -10.00
C GLU A 136 -3.93 -18.97 -9.29
N GLY A 137 -3.80 -18.99 -7.95
CA GLY A 137 -3.64 -17.78 -7.14
C GLY A 137 -2.45 -16.91 -7.54
N PHE A 138 -1.32 -17.50 -7.94
CA PHE A 138 -0.13 -16.75 -8.39
C PHE A 138 -0.23 -16.27 -9.84
N ASN A 139 -0.99 -16.97 -10.69
CA ASN A 139 -1.11 -16.65 -12.10
C ASN A 139 -2.32 -15.77 -12.46
N ARG A 140 -3.36 -15.68 -11.61
CA ARG A 140 -4.60 -14.93 -11.90
C ARG A 140 -4.37 -13.54 -12.46
N TYR A 141 -3.46 -12.78 -11.84
CA TYR A 141 -3.15 -11.40 -12.23
C TYR A 141 -1.68 -11.22 -12.66
N ARG A 142 -1.00 -12.31 -13.02
CA ARG A 142 0.38 -12.24 -13.53
C ARG A 142 0.37 -11.84 -15.01
N GLY A 143 1.32 -10.99 -15.41
CA GLY A 143 1.37 -10.46 -16.78
C GLY A 143 0.24 -9.46 -17.08
N ASP A 144 -0.18 -9.35 -18.33
CA ASP A 144 -1.20 -8.39 -18.79
C ASP A 144 -2.46 -9.02 -19.41
N GLY A 145 -2.50 -10.35 -19.59
CA GLY A 145 -3.63 -11.05 -20.24
C GLY A 145 -4.97 -10.90 -19.51
N TRP A 146 -4.95 -10.74 -18.18
CA TRP A 146 -6.13 -10.59 -17.33
C TRP A 146 -6.71 -9.17 -17.33
N MET A 147 -5.95 -8.18 -17.82
CA MET A 147 -6.30 -6.77 -17.65
C MET A 147 -7.62 -6.41 -18.33
N SER A 148 -8.31 -5.41 -17.78
CA SER A 148 -9.47 -4.77 -18.44
C SER A 148 -9.05 -4.05 -19.73
N ASP A 149 -10.01 -3.76 -20.62
CA ASP A 149 -9.74 -3.08 -21.90
C ASP A 149 -9.06 -1.71 -21.75
N THR A 150 -9.32 -1.01 -20.65
CA THR A 150 -8.65 0.26 -20.32
C THR A 150 -7.15 0.06 -20.13
N CYS A 151 -6.76 -0.95 -19.34
CA CYS A 151 -5.35 -1.25 -19.07
C CYS A 151 -4.68 -1.96 -20.26
N LYS A 152 -5.35 -2.90 -20.93
CA LYS A 152 -4.81 -3.65 -22.07
C LYS A 152 -4.32 -2.76 -23.23
N ARG A 153 -5.06 -1.67 -23.49
CA ARG A 153 -4.75 -0.68 -24.53
C ARG A 153 -3.84 0.45 -24.05
N CYS A 154 -3.53 0.50 -22.76
CA CYS A 154 -2.69 1.55 -22.19
C CYS A 154 -1.21 1.30 -22.54
N PRO A 155 -0.47 2.29 -23.06
CA PRO A 155 0.97 2.15 -23.32
C PRO A 155 1.81 2.01 -22.03
N GLU A 156 1.22 2.27 -20.86
CA GLU A 156 1.88 2.21 -19.55
C GLU A 156 1.67 0.85 -18.85
N LYS A 157 0.91 -0.08 -19.43
CA LYS A 157 0.50 -1.33 -18.77
C LYS A 157 1.67 -2.18 -18.26
N GLU A 158 2.78 -2.21 -18.97
CA GLU A 158 3.98 -2.95 -18.54
C GLU A 158 4.81 -2.19 -17.49
N LYS A 159 4.55 -0.89 -17.30
CA LYS A 159 5.22 -0.03 -16.31
C LYS A 159 4.57 -0.12 -14.95
N ASP A 160 3.26 -0.29 -14.85
CA ASP A 160 2.53 -0.34 -13.57
C ASP A 160 1.80 -1.67 -13.32
N LEU A 161 1.64 -2.50 -14.34
CA LEU A 161 0.88 -3.75 -14.31
C LEU A 161 -0.56 -3.54 -13.78
N GLY A 162 -1.15 -2.40 -14.14
CA GLY A 162 -2.48 -1.99 -13.73
C GLY A 162 -2.58 -1.45 -12.29
N GLY A 163 -1.51 -1.52 -11.49
CA GLY A 163 -1.48 -1.14 -10.07
C GLY A 163 -1.89 -2.26 -9.11
N CYS A 164 -2.31 -1.92 -7.88
CA CYS A 164 -2.65 -2.84 -6.82
C CYS A 164 -4.05 -3.48 -7.00
N ARG A 165 -4.10 -4.81 -7.11
CA ARG A 165 -5.38 -5.56 -7.24
C ARG A 165 -6.25 -5.47 -5.98
N CYS A 166 -5.62 -5.48 -4.80
CA CYS A 166 -6.32 -5.37 -3.52
C CYS A 166 -6.92 -3.97 -3.31
N GLN A 167 -6.25 -2.91 -3.78
CA GLN A 167 -6.79 -1.56 -3.75
C GLN A 167 -7.91 -1.40 -4.77
N ALA A 168 -7.74 -1.90 -6.01
CA ALA A 168 -8.80 -1.92 -7.02
C ALA A 168 -10.07 -2.60 -6.49
N PHE A 169 -9.96 -3.78 -5.89
CA PHE A 169 -11.11 -4.47 -5.31
C PHE A 169 -11.77 -3.67 -4.18
N MET A 170 -10.99 -3.12 -3.24
CA MET A 170 -11.54 -2.42 -2.07
C MET A 170 -12.18 -1.07 -2.40
N LEU A 171 -11.71 -0.39 -3.44
CA LEU A 171 -12.17 0.95 -3.79
C LEU A 171 -13.15 0.96 -4.98
N ALA A 172 -13.05 -0.01 -5.88
CA ALA A 172 -13.90 -0.11 -7.08
C ALA A 172 -14.83 -1.34 -7.07
N GLY A 173 -14.69 -2.25 -6.10
CA GLY A 173 -15.48 -3.48 -6.01
C GLY A 173 -15.03 -4.60 -6.96
N ASP A 174 -13.99 -4.37 -7.77
CA ASP A 174 -13.50 -5.30 -8.79
C ASP A 174 -11.96 -5.31 -8.84
N ALA A 175 -11.36 -6.48 -8.65
CA ALA A 175 -9.91 -6.66 -8.69
C ALA A 175 -9.32 -6.54 -10.11
N THR A 176 -10.13 -6.70 -11.16
CA THR A 176 -9.72 -6.56 -12.57
C THR A 176 -9.78 -5.11 -13.08
N ALA A 177 -10.44 -4.23 -12.32
CA ALA A 177 -10.50 -2.81 -12.63
C ALA A 177 -9.11 -2.15 -12.58
N PRO A 178 -8.89 -1.06 -13.34
CA PRO A 178 -7.71 -0.22 -13.15
C PRO A 178 -7.64 0.28 -11.71
N ASP A 179 -6.43 0.29 -11.13
CA ASP A 179 -6.22 0.83 -9.78
C ASP A 179 -6.77 2.28 -9.69
N PRO A 180 -7.65 2.61 -8.72
CA PRO A 180 -8.25 3.94 -8.59
C PRO A 180 -7.28 5.09 -8.36
N VAL A 181 -6.01 4.84 -8.00
CA VAL A 181 -4.98 5.89 -8.04
C VAL A 181 -4.71 6.38 -9.47
N CYS A 182 -4.90 5.53 -10.48
CA CYS A 182 -4.75 5.93 -11.88
C CYS A 182 -5.86 6.91 -12.30
N ASP A 183 -5.50 8.05 -12.87
CA ASP A 183 -6.47 9.04 -13.40
C ASP A 183 -7.35 8.50 -14.56
N LYS A 184 -6.95 7.39 -15.18
CA LYS A 184 -7.72 6.67 -16.21
C LYS A 184 -8.74 5.69 -15.62
N SER A 185 -8.74 5.48 -14.30
CA SER A 185 -9.69 4.59 -13.65
C SER A 185 -11.06 5.27 -13.56
N PRO A 186 -12.16 4.59 -13.94
CA PRO A 186 -13.52 5.11 -13.71
C PRO A 186 -13.81 5.40 -12.23
N ALA A 187 -13.11 4.72 -11.31
CA ALA A 187 -13.26 4.89 -9.86
C ALA A 187 -12.28 5.93 -9.27
N HIS A 188 -11.55 6.68 -10.10
CA HIS A 188 -10.55 7.65 -9.62
C HIS A 188 -11.13 8.71 -8.67
N GLN A 189 -12.41 9.07 -8.85
CA GLN A 189 -13.10 10.02 -7.99
C GLN A 189 -13.08 9.61 -6.51
N VAL A 190 -13.08 8.31 -6.19
CA VAL A 190 -13.01 7.82 -4.79
C VAL A 190 -11.72 8.26 -4.11
N VAL A 191 -10.61 8.32 -4.84
CA VAL A 191 -9.30 8.78 -4.36
C VAL A 191 -9.29 10.31 -4.24
N LEU A 192 -9.79 11.00 -5.27
CA LEU A 192 -9.90 12.48 -5.25
C LEU A 192 -10.73 12.98 -4.08
N ASP A 193 -11.87 12.36 -3.81
CA ASP A 193 -12.74 12.71 -2.68
C ASP A 193 -12.02 12.52 -1.34
N ALA A 194 -11.26 11.42 -1.18
CA ALA A 194 -10.48 11.17 0.02
C ALA A 194 -9.37 12.23 0.21
N VAL A 195 -8.66 12.59 -0.86
CA VAL A 195 -7.63 13.64 -0.84
C VAL A 195 -8.25 15.00 -0.52
N ALA A 196 -9.39 15.33 -1.12
CA ALA A 196 -10.09 16.59 -0.89
C ALA A 196 -10.53 16.73 0.58
N ARG A 197 -11.12 15.68 1.16
CA ARG A 197 -11.44 15.64 2.60
C ARG A 197 -10.20 15.80 3.46
N ALA A 198 -9.10 15.16 3.08
CA ALA A 198 -7.84 15.26 3.81
C ALA A 198 -7.25 16.69 3.84
N GLN A 199 -7.60 17.56 2.88
CA GLN A 199 -7.16 18.95 2.88
C GLN A 199 -7.97 19.86 3.81
N GLN A 200 -9.20 19.46 4.20
CA GLN A 200 -10.10 20.33 4.94
C GLN A 200 -9.83 20.27 6.46
N PRO A 201 -9.42 21.38 7.10
CA PRO A 201 -9.29 21.44 8.55
C PRO A 201 -10.65 21.21 9.21
N GLY A 202 -10.75 20.24 10.14
CA GLY A 202 -12.00 19.94 10.87
C GLY A 202 -13.02 19.06 10.14
N ALA A 203 -12.80 18.71 8.86
CA ALA A 203 -13.67 17.76 8.14
C ALA A 203 -13.45 16.29 8.54
N VAL A 204 -12.36 16.01 9.26
CA VAL A 204 -12.08 14.69 9.80
C VAL A 204 -12.98 14.47 11.00
N THR A 205 -13.97 13.61 10.86
CA THR A 205 -14.85 13.20 11.96
C THR A 205 -14.01 12.63 13.11
N THR A 206 -14.09 13.26 14.28
CA THR A 206 -13.46 12.77 15.50
C THR A 206 -14.22 11.53 15.99
N ALA A 207 -13.75 10.36 15.59
CA ALA A 207 -14.24 9.07 16.07
C ALA A 207 -13.05 8.24 16.56
N PRO A 208 -13.22 7.37 17.56
CA PRO A 208 -12.14 6.47 17.99
C PRO A 208 -11.60 5.66 16.81
N LEU A 209 -10.27 5.60 16.69
CA LEU A 209 -9.61 4.76 15.69
C LEU A 209 -9.97 3.29 15.93
N LEU A 210 -10.26 2.57 14.85
CA LEU A 210 -10.43 1.13 14.88
C LEU A 210 -9.06 0.46 14.84
N PHE A 211 -8.58 0.01 16.00
CA PHE A 211 -7.32 -0.72 16.10
C PHE A 211 -7.48 -2.17 15.64
N ARG A 212 -6.40 -2.72 15.08
CA ARG A 212 -6.32 -4.14 14.73
C ARG A 212 -6.01 -4.96 15.98
N ASP A 213 -7.04 -5.23 16.77
CA ASP A 213 -6.99 -6.17 17.89
C ASP A 213 -7.70 -7.50 17.54
N PRO A 214 -7.56 -8.56 18.36
CA PRO A 214 -8.22 -9.84 18.09
C PRO A 214 -9.75 -9.77 17.99
N LYS A 215 -10.41 -8.90 18.76
CA LYS A 215 -11.88 -8.75 18.77
C LYS A 215 -12.35 -8.04 17.51
N ALA A 216 -11.74 -6.91 17.15
CA ALA A 216 -12.00 -6.18 15.92
C ALA A 216 -11.69 -7.05 14.70
N SER A 217 -10.58 -7.81 14.73
CA SER A 217 -10.20 -8.70 13.63
C SER A 217 -11.22 -9.81 13.40
N ARG A 218 -11.75 -10.45 14.46
CA ARG A 218 -12.80 -11.48 14.31
C ARG A 218 -14.14 -10.89 13.85
N ARG A 219 -14.47 -9.67 14.29
CA ARG A 219 -15.73 -8.99 13.91
C ARG A 219 -15.73 -8.52 12.46
N LEU A 220 -14.57 -8.12 11.94
CA LEU A 220 -14.42 -7.54 10.60
C LEU A 220 -13.80 -8.52 9.59
N ALA A 221 -13.39 -9.71 10.03
CA ALA A 221 -13.02 -10.77 9.11
C ALA A 221 -14.27 -11.17 8.29
N PRO A 222 -14.14 -11.30 6.97
CA PRO A 222 -15.20 -11.84 6.12
C PRO A 222 -15.50 -13.31 6.47
#